data_AF-A0A3M2AT85-F1
#
_entry.id   AF-A0A3M2AT85-F1
#
_cell.length_a   1.000
_cell.length_b   1.000
_cell.length_c   1.000
_cell.angle_alpha   90.00
_cell.angle_beta   90.00
_cell.angle_gamma   90.00
#
_symmetry.space_group_name_H-M   'P 1'
#
loop_
_entity.id
_entity.type
_entity.pdbx_description
1 polymer ?
#
loop_
_entity_poly.entity_id
_entity_poly.type
_entity_poly.pdbx_seq_one_letter_code
_entity_poly.pdbx_strand_id
1 'polypeptide(L)'
;MGKKPKISLIVEAFTLVEKAYADLKRNLSLPEEDFVKNTLLQDKVRTDFNLAFENTMRVCRHLSAVYNIKTTSKDCLVKTGELVGMKNFQDLQRLTDFYISFRDLRKEIKPEELYRFLKENLTLFREYAQAVVEFVKKETNNPLLIDFELLNEKARFVKESLKKIDFVLSQGLEEFKRTPMYYDRVKYFYQVAYDSLFDICKHLAPKFGVKKFGDDCISKLVEVGVIPQDYYMDVFKMTNLKNKLISTWEVSPEELYYRLAEIKDKIEPVMKSIAQSLKKLLEERGAIGK
;
A
#
# COMPACT_ATOMS: atom_id res chain seq x y z
N MET A 1 19.36 -9.04 15.89
CA MET A 1 18.36 -9.51 14.91
C MET A 1 18.75 -8.99 13.54
N GLY A 2 18.99 -9.88 12.56
CA GLY A 2 19.26 -9.44 11.19
C GLY A 2 18.08 -8.63 10.64
N LYS A 3 18.35 -7.54 9.94
CA LYS A 3 17.30 -6.74 9.29
C LYS A 3 16.60 -7.65 8.28
N LYS A 4 15.27 -7.77 8.34
CA LYS A 4 14.47 -8.49 7.35
C LYS A 4 13.91 -7.50 6.33
N PRO A 5 13.67 -7.90 5.07
CA PRO A 5 12.97 -7.04 4.13
C PRO A 5 11.57 -6.69 4.63
N LYS A 6 11.32 -5.39 4.86
CA LYS A 6 9.98 -4.84 5.08
C LYS A 6 9.07 -5.08 3.87
N ILE A 7 8.22 -6.10 3.96
CA ILE A 7 7.38 -6.57 2.85
C ILE A 7 6.37 -5.52 2.41
N SER A 8 5.71 -4.86 3.37
CA SER A 8 4.74 -3.78 3.09
C SER A 8 5.32 -2.67 2.22
N LEU A 9 6.56 -2.24 2.49
CA LEU A 9 7.26 -1.23 1.69
C LEU A 9 7.48 -1.70 0.25
N ILE A 10 7.88 -2.96 0.06
CA ILE A 10 8.16 -3.53 -1.26
C ILE A 10 6.87 -3.66 -2.07
N VAL A 11 5.81 -4.20 -1.46
CA VAL A 11 4.51 -4.39 -2.11
C VAL A 11 3.87 -3.04 -2.46
N GLU A 12 3.92 -2.06 -1.56
CA GLU A 12 3.42 -0.71 -1.81
C GLU A 12 4.16 -0.05 -2.99
N ALA A 13 5.50 -0.05 -2.94
CA ALA A 13 6.32 0.55 -3.99
C ALA A 13 6.05 -0.10 -5.35
N PHE A 14 6.00 -1.43 -5.44
CA PHE A 14 5.75 -2.11 -6.71
C PHE A 14 4.31 -2.01 -7.20
N THR A 15 3.33 -1.80 -6.31
CA THR A 15 1.97 -1.44 -6.75
C THR A 15 1.96 -0.10 -7.47
N LEU A 16 2.74 0.88 -7.00
CA LEU A 16 2.91 2.17 -7.67
C LEU A 16 3.69 2.04 -8.98
N VAL A 17 4.73 1.20 -9.02
CA VAL A 17 5.46 0.89 -10.26
C VAL A 17 4.54 0.26 -11.29
N GLU A 18 3.71 -0.71 -10.92
CA GLU A 18 2.79 -1.37 -11.85
C GLU A 18 1.75 -0.39 -12.42
N LYS A 19 1.21 0.49 -11.58
CA LYS A 19 0.28 1.55 -12.03
C LYS A 19 0.96 2.50 -13.02
N ALA A 20 2.15 2.99 -12.68
CA ALA A 20 2.93 3.87 -13.54
C ALA A 20 3.31 3.18 -14.86
N TYR A 21 3.74 1.92 -14.80
CA TYR A 21 4.04 1.10 -15.97
C TYR A 21 2.85 0.96 -16.91
N ALA A 22 1.64 0.70 -16.37
CA ALA A 22 0.42 0.58 -17.17
C ALA A 22 0.06 1.90 -17.87
N ASP A 23 0.15 3.02 -17.16
CA ASP A 23 -0.09 4.36 -17.71
C ASP A 23 0.95 4.72 -18.79
N LEU A 24 2.25 4.49 -18.53
CA LEU A 24 3.33 4.67 -19.48
C LEU A 24 3.12 3.83 -20.74
N LYS A 25 2.82 2.54 -20.58
CA LYS A 25 2.60 1.63 -21.71
C LYS A 25 1.44 2.08 -22.60
N ARG A 26 0.35 2.57 -21.99
CA ARG A 26 -0.79 3.13 -22.72
C ARG A 26 -0.41 4.42 -23.45
N ASN A 27 0.27 5.35 -22.77
CA ASN A 27 0.60 6.65 -23.36
C ASN A 27 1.66 6.52 -24.47
N LEU A 28 2.58 5.57 -24.36
CA LEU A 28 3.57 5.27 -25.37
C LEU A 28 3.01 4.40 -26.51
N SER A 29 1.76 3.94 -26.47
CA SER A 29 1.18 3.20 -27.61
C SER A 29 0.85 4.11 -28.79
N LEU A 30 0.79 5.43 -28.56
CA LEU A 30 0.59 6.44 -29.60
C LEU A 30 1.82 6.53 -30.51
N PRO A 31 1.66 6.91 -31.79
CA PRO A 31 2.77 7.23 -32.68
C PRO A 31 3.71 8.28 -32.09
N GLU A 32 5.00 8.20 -32.41
CA GLU A 32 6.01 9.14 -31.90
C GLU A 32 5.65 10.60 -32.23
N GLU A 33 5.17 10.86 -33.45
CA GLU A 33 4.77 12.21 -33.87
C GLU A 33 3.66 12.82 -33.00
N ASP A 34 2.68 12.00 -32.60
CA ASP A 34 1.56 12.45 -31.76
C ASP A 34 2.03 12.73 -30.33
N PHE A 35 2.99 11.93 -29.84
CA PHE A 35 3.63 12.17 -28.56
C PHE A 35 4.43 13.48 -28.55
N VAL A 36 5.24 13.72 -29.58
CA VAL A 36 6.10 14.91 -29.69
C VAL A 36 5.30 16.20 -29.78
N LYS A 37 4.12 16.17 -30.40
CA LYS A 37 3.24 17.35 -30.53
C LYS A 37 2.41 17.65 -29.26
N ASN A 38 2.29 16.71 -28.33
CA ASN A 38 1.40 16.82 -27.18
C ASN A 38 2.17 17.04 -25.86
N THR A 39 2.27 18.30 -25.43
CA THR A 39 2.99 18.69 -24.20
C THR A 39 2.37 18.10 -22.93
N LEU A 40 1.04 18.06 -22.81
CA LEU A 40 0.35 17.48 -21.66
C LEU A 40 0.65 15.98 -21.51
N LEU A 41 0.72 15.27 -22.63
CA LEU A 41 1.09 13.86 -22.65
C LEU A 41 2.56 13.66 -22.24
N GLN A 42 3.46 14.53 -22.69
CA GLN A 42 4.87 14.50 -22.30
C GLN A 42 5.03 14.68 -20.79
N ASP A 43 4.36 15.67 -20.20
CA ASP A 43 4.42 15.92 -18.76
C ASP A 43 3.84 14.76 -17.94
N LYS A 44 2.75 14.15 -18.42
CA LYS A 44 2.19 12.95 -17.81
C LYS A 44 3.18 11.78 -17.86
N VAL A 45 3.80 11.52 -19.01
CA VAL A 45 4.81 10.45 -19.16
C VAL A 45 6.04 10.70 -18.30
N ARG A 46 6.54 11.94 -18.22
CA ARG A 46 7.64 12.32 -17.31
C ARG A 46 7.29 12.04 -15.85
N THR A 47 6.07 12.40 -15.44
CA THR A 47 5.57 12.18 -14.08
C THR A 47 5.50 10.69 -13.74
N ASP A 48 4.94 9.88 -14.64
CA ASP A 48 4.80 8.44 -14.43
C ASP A 48 6.16 7.73 -14.46
N PHE A 49 7.09 8.16 -15.33
CA PHE A 49 8.45 7.64 -15.33
C PHE A 49 9.18 7.94 -14.02
N ASN A 50 9.09 9.17 -13.53
CA ASN A 50 9.66 9.55 -12.23
C ASN A 50 9.08 8.73 -11.09
N LEU A 51 7.76 8.50 -11.10
CA LEU A 51 7.08 7.68 -10.11
C LEU A 51 7.57 6.22 -10.14
N ALA A 52 7.69 5.62 -11.32
CA ALA A 52 8.20 4.26 -11.48
C ALA A 52 9.66 4.15 -10.99
N PHE A 53 10.50 5.11 -11.39
CA PHE A 53 11.92 5.11 -11.04
C PHE A 53 12.15 5.29 -9.54
N GLU A 54 11.53 6.29 -8.90
CA GLU A 54 11.75 6.54 -7.46
C GLU A 54 11.20 5.41 -6.59
N ASN A 55 10.09 4.76 -6.97
CA ASN A 55 9.61 3.59 -6.24
C ASN A 55 10.51 2.36 -6.42
N THR A 56 11.08 2.16 -7.61
CA THR A 56 12.10 1.13 -7.86
C THR A 56 13.35 1.39 -7.01
N MET A 57 13.82 2.65 -6.98
CA MET A 57 14.94 3.07 -6.15
C MET A 57 14.66 2.98 -4.65
N ARG A 58 13.42 3.22 -4.20
CA ARG A 58 13.00 3.03 -2.80
C ARG A 58 13.20 1.59 -2.37
N VAL A 59 12.78 0.62 -3.19
CA VAL A 59 13.01 -0.81 -2.92
C VAL A 59 14.50 -1.14 -2.97
N CYS A 60 15.22 -0.62 -3.95
CA CYS A 60 16.65 -0.80 -4.07
C CYS A 60 17.43 -0.37 -2.81
N ARG A 61 17.21 0.87 -2.36
CA ARG A 61 17.85 1.43 -1.16
C ARG A 61 17.51 0.60 0.08
N HIS A 62 16.27 0.14 0.18
CA HIS A 62 15.82 -0.71 1.27
C HIS A 62 16.54 -2.07 1.29
N LEU A 63 16.57 -2.79 0.16
CA LEU A 63 17.30 -4.07 0.06
C LEU A 63 18.80 -3.89 0.31
N SER A 64 19.40 -2.85 -0.27
CA SER A 64 20.80 -2.49 -0.05
C SER A 64 21.10 -2.32 1.45
N ALA A 65 20.25 -1.62 2.20
CA ALA A 65 20.39 -1.43 3.65
C ALA A 65 20.11 -2.70 4.47
N VAL A 66 19.25 -3.60 3.98
CA VAL A 66 18.92 -4.87 4.64
C VAL A 66 20.04 -5.89 4.48
N TYR A 67 20.60 -6.01 3.28
CA TYR A 67 21.65 -6.98 2.92
C TYR A 67 23.06 -6.40 2.99
N ASN A 68 23.23 -5.18 3.53
CA ASN A 68 24.51 -4.48 3.68
C ASN A 68 25.31 -4.36 2.36
N ILE A 69 24.63 -4.11 1.26
CA ILE A 69 25.26 -3.92 -0.05
C ILE A 69 25.74 -2.47 -0.12
N LYS A 70 27.02 -2.26 -0.40
CA LYS A 70 27.54 -0.90 -0.60
C LYS A 70 27.13 -0.41 -1.99
N THR A 71 26.17 0.53 -2.02
CA THR A 71 25.64 1.13 -3.24
C THR A 71 25.63 2.65 -3.17
N THR A 72 25.68 3.30 -4.32
CA THR A 72 25.35 4.71 -4.56
C THR A 72 24.04 4.81 -5.34
N SER A 73 23.53 6.02 -5.59
CA SER A 73 22.37 6.20 -6.47
C SER A 73 22.61 5.73 -7.91
N LYS A 74 23.87 5.61 -8.36
CA LYS A 74 24.24 5.28 -9.75
C LYS A 74 24.25 3.78 -10.06
N ASP A 75 24.50 2.95 -9.05
CA ASP A 75 24.74 1.51 -9.21
C ASP A 75 23.82 0.66 -8.31
N CYS A 76 22.91 1.28 -7.57
CA CYS A 76 21.97 0.59 -6.68
C CYS A 76 21.19 -0.48 -7.45
N LEU A 77 20.51 -0.12 -8.54
CA LEU A 77 19.63 -1.04 -9.28
C LEU A 77 20.40 -2.22 -9.85
N VAL A 78 21.59 -1.98 -10.38
CA VAL A 78 22.47 -3.03 -10.92
C VAL A 78 22.88 -4.00 -9.81
N LYS A 79 23.42 -3.51 -8.69
CA LYS A 79 23.88 -4.35 -7.57
C LYS A 79 22.75 -5.12 -6.89
N THR A 80 21.59 -4.51 -6.75
CA THR A 80 20.42 -5.20 -6.20
C THR A 80 19.80 -6.16 -7.21
N GLY A 81 19.83 -5.83 -8.50
CA GLY A 81 19.45 -6.74 -9.59
C GLY A 81 20.30 -8.00 -9.60
N GLU A 82 21.62 -7.85 -9.41
CA GLU A 82 22.56 -8.97 -9.25
C GLU A 82 22.22 -9.81 -8.01
N LEU A 83 22.02 -9.18 -6.85
CA LEU A 83 21.62 -9.86 -5.60
C LEU A 83 20.37 -10.73 -5.79
N VAL A 84 19.35 -10.19 -6.45
CA VAL A 84 18.07 -10.89 -6.63
C VAL A 84 18.08 -11.88 -7.79
N GLY A 85 19.22 -12.06 -8.46
CA GLY A 85 19.39 -13.01 -9.56
C GLY A 85 18.67 -12.63 -10.86
N MET A 86 18.47 -11.34 -11.13
CA MET A 86 17.92 -10.87 -12.40
C MET A 86 18.93 -11.14 -13.53
N LYS A 87 18.52 -11.82 -14.62
CA LYS A 87 19.43 -12.23 -15.71
C LYS A 87 20.14 -11.06 -16.40
N ASN A 88 19.40 -10.01 -16.75
CA ASN A 88 19.90 -8.85 -17.49
C ASN A 88 20.05 -7.62 -16.58
N PHE A 89 20.53 -7.81 -15.35
CA PHE A 89 20.63 -6.73 -14.36
C PHE A 89 21.51 -5.56 -14.81
N GLN A 90 22.45 -5.77 -15.73
CA GLN A 90 23.30 -4.72 -16.30
C GLN A 90 22.50 -3.67 -17.09
N ASP A 91 21.38 -4.06 -17.70
CA ASP A 91 20.53 -3.14 -18.46
C ASP A 91 19.86 -2.09 -17.55
N LEU A 92 19.75 -2.36 -16.25
CA LEU A 92 19.26 -1.38 -15.26
C LEU A 92 20.15 -0.15 -15.17
N GLN A 93 21.42 -0.24 -15.56
CA GLN A 93 22.32 0.92 -15.61
C GLN A 93 21.78 2.00 -16.55
N ARG A 94 21.17 1.59 -17.68
CA ARG A 94 20.57 2.52 -18.66
C ARG A 94 19.45 3.35 -18.04
N LEU A 95 18.59 2.74 -17.22
CA LEU A 95 17.54 3.45 -16.49
C LEU A 95 18.14 4.50 -15.56
N THR A 96 19.17 4.13 -14.81
CA THR A 96 19.80 5.03 -13.85
C THR A 96 20.54 6.19 -14.53
N ASP A 97 21.30 5.91 -15.58
CA ASP A 97 22.04 6.92 -16.33
C ASP A 97 21.10 7.92 -17.02
N PHE A 98 20.00 7.41 -17.62
CA PHE A 98 18.98 8.24 -18.22
C PHE A 98 18.28 9.12 -17.18
N TYR A 99 17.85 8.53 -16.05
CA TYR A 99 17.19 9.27 -14.98
C TYR A 99 18.07 10.37 -14.38
N ILE A 100 19.35 10.09 -14.13
CA ILE A 100 20.28 11.10 -13.59
C ILE A 100 20.50 12.22 -14.59
N SER A 101 20.67 11.89 -15.87
CA SER A 101 20.81 12.88 -16.94
C SER A 101 19.57 13.76 -17.07
N PHE A 102 18.38 13.18 -16.88
CA PHE A 102 17.09 13.87 -16.90
C PHE A 102 16.87 14.76 -15.66
N ARG A 103 17.13 14.25 -14.46
CA ARG A 103 16.80 14.92 -13.19
C ARG A 103 17.77 16.03 -12.81
N ASP A 104 19.06 15.90 -13.13
CA ASP A 104 20.08 16.86 -12.70
C ASP A 104 19.98 18.23 -13.42
N LEU A 105 18.90 18.51 -14.19
CA LEU A 105 18.64 19.78 -14.88
C LEU A 105 19.78 20.24 -15.82
N ARG A 106 20.74 19.36 -16.15
CA ARG A 106 21.88 19.73 -16.99
C ARG A 106 21.53 19.71 -18.48
N LYS A 107 20.45 19.03 -18.87
CA LYS A 107 20.02 18.87 -20.26
C LYS A 107 18.50 18.83 -20.36
N GLU A 108 17.95 19.64 -21.25
CA GLU A 108 16.57 19.51 -21.71
C GLU A 108 16.47 18.22 -22.55
N ILE A 109 15.69 17.25 -22.08
CA ILE A 109 15.46 16.01 -22.83
C ILE A 109 14.42 16.26 -23.91
N LYS A 110 14.83 15.99 -25.16
CA LYS A 110 13.95 16.07 -26.32
C LYS A 110 12.81 15.04 -26.20
N PRO A 111 11.56 15.38 -26.56
CA PRO A 111 10.44 14.44 -26.49
C PRO A 111 10.68 13.12 -27.22
N GLU A 112 11.35 13.15 -28.37
CA GLU A 112 11.72 11.97 -29.17
C GLU A 112 12.62 11.02 -28.39
N GLU A 113 13.61 11.57 -27.68
CA GLU A 113 14.57 10.82 -26.88
C GLU A 113 13.86 10.12 -25.72
N LEU A 114 12.98 10.84 -25.00
CA LEU A 114 12.17 10.26 -23.93
C LEU A 114 11.25 9.14 -24.45
N TYR A 115 10.59 9.36 -25.57
CA TYR A 115 9.68 8.37 -26.17
C TYR A 115 10.41 7.08 -26.53
N ARG A 116 11.50 7.19 -27.30
CA ARG A 116 12.27 6.03 -27.78
C ARG A 116 12.93 5.29 -26.63
N PHE A 117 13.53 6.02 -25.68
CA PHE A 117 14.13 5.42 -24.51
C PHE A 117 13.13 4.58 -23.71
N LEU A 118 11.95 5.14 -23.41
CA LEU A 118 10.94 4.40 -22.67
C LEU A 118 10.35 3.24 -23.47
N LYS A 119 10.15 3.39 -24.78
CA LYS A 119 9.70 2.29 -25.64
C LYS A 119 10.61 1.06 -25.54
N GLU A 120 11.92 1.27 -25.48
CA GLU A 120 12.91 0.21 -25.41
C GLU A 120 13.10 -0.34 -23.99
N ASN A 121 13.02 0.49 -22.95
CA ASN A 121 13.47 0.14 -21.60
C ASN A 121 12.35 -0.03 -20.56
N LEU A 122 11.08 0.23 -20.92
CA LEU A 122 9.97 0.20 -19.96
C LEU A 122 9.81 -1.17 -19.25
N THR A 123 10.13 -2.28 -19.93
CA THR A 123 9.99 -3.63 -19.35
C THR A 123 10.91 -3.88 -18.16
N LEU A 124 12.05 -3.19 -18.09
CA LEU A 124 13.04 -3.35 -17.03
C LEU A 124 12.46 -3.07 -15.63
N PHE A 125 11.51 -2.13 -15.50
CA PHE A 125 10.82 -1.87 -14.22
C PHE A 125 10.05 -3.11 -13.73
N ARG A 126 9.34 -3.77 -14.64
CA ARG A 126 8.54 -4.95 -14.33
C ARG A 126 9.42 -6.16 -14.07
N GLU A 127 10.47 -6.35 -14.87
CA GLU A 127 11.43 -7.44 -14.71
C GLU A 127 12.16 -7.35 -13.35
N TYR A 128 12.61 -6.14 -12.98
CA TYR A 128 13.22 -5.90 -11.67
C TYR A 128 12.22 -6.17 -10.53
N ALA A 129 10.98 -5.65 -10.63
CA ALA A 129 9.96 -5.88 -9.62
C ALA A 129 9.65 -7.37 -9.43
N GLN A 130 9.56 -8.14 -10.53
CA GLN A 130 9.36 -9.58 -10.50
C GLN A 130 10.54 -10.30 -9.84
N ALA A 131 11.77 -9.99 -10.23
CA ALA A 131 12.96 -10.61 -9.66
C ALA A 131 13.06 -10.37 -8.14
N VAL A 132 12.81 -9.13 -7.70
CA VAL A 132 12.78 -8.79 -6.27
C VAL A 132 11.68 -9.54 -5.54
N VAL A 133 10.47 -9.60 -6.10
CA VAL A 133 9.34 -10.31 -5.47
C VAL A 133 9.66 -11.79 -5.26
N GLU A 134 10.18 -12.46 -6.30
CA GLU A 134 10.52 -13.89 -6.19
C GLU A 134 11.68 -14.13 -5.22
N PHE A 135 12.69 -13.25 -5.23
CA PHE A 135 13.76 -13.28 -4.25
C PHE A 135 13.24 -13.14 -2.81
N VAL A 136 12.38 -12.15 -2.53
CA VAL A 136 11.83 -11.93 -1.19
C VAL A 136 10.98 -13.10 -0.74
N LYS A 137 10.13 -13.67 -1.61
CA LYS A 137 9.32 -14.86 -1.29
C LYS A 137 10.21 -16.02 -0.84
N LYS A 138 11.28 -16.29 -1.60
CA LYS A 138 12.22 -17.38 -1.32
C LYS A 138 12.98 -17.13 -0.02
N GLU A 139 13.58 -15.94 0.13
CA GLU A 139 14.43 -15.61 1.27
C GLU A 139 13.68 -15.55 2.60
N THR A 140 12.41 -15.13 2.55
CA THR A 140 11.57 -15.02 3.76
C THR A 140 10.69 -16.24 4.01
N ASN A 141 10.75 -17.26 3.14
CA ASN A 141 9.80 -18.37 3.10
C ASN A 141 8.34 -17.90 3.21
N ASN A 142 8.01 -16.82 2.50
CA ASN A 142 6.72 -16.14 2.58
C ASN A 142 6.13 -15.96 1.18
N PRO A 143 5.56 -17.03 0.58
CA PRO A 143 5.09 -17.00 -0.81
C PRO A 143 3.96 -15.99 -1.03
N LEU A 144 3.20 -15.66 0.03
CA LEU A 144 2.11 -14.70 -0.02
C LEU A 144 2.57 -13.26 0.24
N LEU A 145 3.83 -13.03 0.63
CA LEU A 145 4.32 -11.71 1.03
C LEU A 145 3.41 -11.08 2.11
N ILE A 146 3.17 -11.83 3.19
CA ILE A 146 2.43 -11.32 4.35
C ILE A 146 3.38 -10.61 5.31
N ASP A 147 3.21 -9.31 5.48
CA ASP A 147 3.90 -8.52 6.48
C ASP A 147 3.23 -8.67 7.86
N PHE A 148 3.66 -9.67 8.64
CA PHE A 148 3.13 -9.90 9.98
C PHE A 148 3.47 -8.76 10.97
N GLU A 149 4.57 -8.03 10.76
CA GLU A 149 4.92 -6.89 11.61
C GLU A 149 3.88 -5.76 11.44
N LEU A 150 3.53 -5.44 10.18
CA LEU A 150 2.44 -4.53 9.87
C LEU A 150 1.12 -5.00 10.49
N LEU A 151 0.74 -6.26 10.28
CA LEU A 151 -0.54 -6.78 10.79
C LEU A 151 -0.62 -6.69 12.31
N ASN A 152 0.44 -7.05 13.02
CA ASN A 152 0.49 -6.99 14.48
C ASN A 152 0.47 -5.55 15.00
N GLU A 153 1.21 -4.64 14.36
CA GLU A 153 1.20 -3.22 14.71
C GLU A 153 -0.20 -2.63 14.56
N LYS A 154 -0.85 -2.85 13.41
CA LYS A 154 -2.18 -2.31 13.12
C LYS A 154 -3.25 -2.93 14.02
N ALA A 155 -3.18 -4.24 14.29
CA ALA A 155 -4.09 -4.89 15.23
C ALA A 155 -3.94 -4.34 16.66
N ARG A 156 -2.72 -3.98 17.08
CA ARG A 156 -2.48 -3.29 18.36
C ARG A 156 -3.15 -1.91 18.37
N PHE A 157 -2.97 -1.10 17.32
CA PHE A 157 -3.60 0.22 17.24
C PHE A 157 -5.12 0.17 17.25
N VAL A 158 -5.73 -0.83 16.58
CA VAL A 158 -7.18 -1.10 16.70
C VAL A 158 -7.55 -1.31 18.16
N LYS A 159 -6.92 -2.29 18.84
CA LYS A 159 -7.26 -2.64 20.23
C LYS A 159 -7.05 -1.49 21.21
N GLU A 160 -5.94 -0.75 21.10
CA GLU A 160 -5.65 0.38 21.98
C GLU A 160 -6.64 1.53 21.78
N SER A 161 -7.05 1.77 20.53
CA SER A 161 -8.02 2.81 20.21
C SER A 161 -9.42 2.44 20.73
N LEU A 162 -9.84 1.19 20.56
CA LEU A 162 -11.12 0.71 21.10
C LEU A 162 -11.19 0.85 22.62
N LYS A 163 -10.13 0.49 23.35
CA LYS A 163 -10.07 0.70 24.81
C LYS A 163 -10.24 2.16 25.22
N LYS A 164 -9.68 3.09 24.44
CA LYS A 164 -9.79 4.54 24.71
C LYS A 164 -11.18 5.07 24.36
N ILE A 165 -11.79 4.57 23.28
CA ILE A 165 -13.19 4.85 22.95
C ILE A 165 -14.11 4.35 24.05
N ASP A 166 -13.92 3.12 24.51
CA ASP A 166 -14.70 2.53 25.60
C ASP A 166 -14.64 3.36 26.88
N PHE A 167 -13.44 3.77 27.29
CA PHE A 167 -13.25 4.61 28.47
C PHE A 167 -14.01 5.94 28.37
N VAL A 168 -13.99 6.59 27.20
CA VAL A 168 -14.66 7.87 27.02
C VAL A 168 -16.18 7.68 26.98
N LEU A 169 -16.68 6.68 26.25
CA LEU A 169 -18.12 6.41 26.19
C LEU A 169 -18.68 5.94 27.54
N SER A 170 -17.88 5.26 28.37
CA SER A 170 -18.32 4.81 29.70
C SER A 170 -18.59 5.96 30.68
N GLN A 171 -18.20 7.19 30.35
CA GLN A 171 -18.53 8.38 31.16
C GLN A 171 -20.02 8.78 31.02
N GLY A 172 -20.72 8.25 30.01
CA GLY A 172 -22.11 8.55 29.72
C GLY A 172 -22.29 9.76 28.80
N LEU A 173 -23.48 9.87 28.21
CA LEU A 173 -23.80 10.87 27.19
C LEU A 173 -23.67 12.31 27.68
N GLU A 174 -24.17 12.62 28.88
CA GLU A 174 -24.17 13.98 29.39
C GLU A 174 -22.74 14.50 29.63
N GLU A 175 -21.88 13.64 30.19
CA GLU A 175 -20.48 13.98 30.39
C GLU A 175 -19.74 14.08 29.05
N PHE A 176 -20.04 13.20 28.09
CA PHE A 176 -19.50 13.25 26.74
C PHE A 176 -19.80 14.57 26.03
N LYS A 177 -21.05 15.06 26.14
CA LYS A 177 -21.50 16.33 25.54
C LYS A 177 -20.85 17.55 26.18
N ARG A 178 -20.73 17.55 27.51
CA ARG A 178 -20.22 18.71 28.27
C ARG A 178 -18.71 18.83 28.20
N THR A 179 -18.00 17.77 27.82
CA THR A 179 -16.53 17.74 27.78
C THR A 179 -16.03 17.71 26.32
N PRO A 180 -15.75 18.88 25.68
CA PRO A 180 -15.34 18.95 24.27
C PRO A 180 -14.16 18.04 23.91
N MET A 181 -13.21 17.90 24.83
CA MET A 181 -12.05 17.03 24.64
C MET A 181 -12.42 15.56 24.41
N TYR A 182 -13.54 15.07 24.96
CA TYR A 182 -14.00 13.71 24.74
C TYR A 182 -14.43 13.48 23.30
N TYR A 183 -15.17 14.42 22.72
CA TYR A 183 -15.54 14.40 21.32
C TYR A 183 -14.32 14.30 20.40
N ASP A 184 -13.35 15.21 20.56
CA ASP A 184 -12.14 15.23 19.73
C ASP A 184 -11.32 13.94 19.85
N ARG A 185 -11.17 13.44 21.09
CA ARG A 185 -10.43 12.21 21.37
C ARG A 185 -11.08 10.98 20.75
N VAL A 186 -12.38 10.78 20.91
CA VAL A 186 -13.03 9.59 20.33
C VAL A 186 -13.09 9.66 18.81
N LYS A 187 -13.24 10.86 18.23
CA LYS A 187 -13.14 11.06 16.79
C LYS A 187 -11.77 10.59 16.29
N TYR A 188 -10.70 11.05 16.93
CA TYR A 188 -9.33 10.65 16.59
C TYR A 188 -9.11 9.15 16.77
N PHE A 189 -9.47 8.58 17.92
CA PHE A 189 -9.27 7.14 18.17
C PHE A 189 -10.10 6.27 17.22
N TYR A 190 -11.30 6.70 16.85
CA TYR A 190 -12.09 5.99 15.85
C TYR A 190 -11.42 6.00 14.47
N GLN A 191 -10.91 7.16 14.04
CA GLN A 191 -10.12 7.26 12.80
C GLN A 191 -8.91 6.33 12.83
N VAL A 192 -8.14 6.32 13.92
CA VAL A 192 -6.98 5.42 14.07
C VAL A 192 -7.39 3.95 14.02
N ALA A 193 -8.49 3.57 14.69
CA ALA A 193 -9.00 2.20 14.68
C ALA A 193 -9.43 1.79 13.27
N TYR A 194 -10.25 2.62 12.60
CA TYR A 194 -10.75 2.34 11.26
C TYR A 194 -9.61 2.26 10.23
N ASP A 195 -8.71 3.25 10.22
CA ASP A 195 -7.60 3.28 9.26
C ASP A 195 -6.63 2.11 9.48
N SER A 196 -6.43 1.70 10.73
CA SER A 196 -5.62 0.51 11.04
C SER A 196 -6.28 -0.79 10.55
N LEU A 197 -7.60 -0.93 10.73
CA LEU A 197 -8.35 -2.06 10.17
C LEU A 197 -8.35 -2.04 8.63
N PHE A 198 -8.46 -0.85 8.05
CA PHE A 198 -8.41 -0.65 6.61
C PHE A 198 -7.03 -0.95 6.04
N ASP A 199 -5.94 -0.61 6.74
CA ASP A 199 -4.57 -1.00 6.36
C ASP A 199 -4.38 -2.52 6.38
N ILE A 200 -4.91 -3.22 7.39
CA ILE A 200 -4.95 -4.69 7.43
C ILE A 200 -5.69 -5.22 6.19
N CYS A 201 -6.85 -4.63 5.88
CA CYS A 201 -7.62 -5.01 4.71
C CYS A 201 -6.83 -4.85 3.41
N LYS A 202 -6.26 -3.65 3.16
CA LYS A 202 -5.52 -3.37 1.92
C LYS A 202 -4.35 -4.34 1.72
N HIS A 203 -3.67 -4.70 2.80
CA HIS A 203 -2.55 -5.64 2.76
C HIS A 203 -2.99 -7.08 2.44
N LEU A 204 -4.14 -7.51 2.97
CA LEU A 204 -4.62 -8.88 2.85
C LEU A 204 -5.58 -9.14 1.68
N ALA A 205 -6.34 -8.14 1.24
CA ALA A 205 -7.34 -8.26 0.18
C ALA A 205 -6.79 -8.90 -1.12
N PRO A 206 -5.60 -8.54 -1.62
CA PRO A 206 -5.02 -9.21 -2.79
C PRO A 206 -4.72 -10.70 -2.56
N LYS A 207 -4.44 -11.11 -1.32
CA LYS A 207 -4.12 -12.50 -0.95
C LYS A 207 -5.35 -13.40 -1.00
N PHE A 208 -6.52 -12.81 -0.82
CA PHE A 208 -7.83 -13.43 -0.99
C PHE A 208 -8.43 -13.22 -2.39
N GLY A 209 -7.63 -12.75 -3.36
CA GLY A 209 -8.06 -12.61 -4.74
C GLY A 209 -8.81 -11.31 -5.07
N VAL A 210 -8.92 -10.36 -4.13
CA VAL A 210 -9.52 -9.05 -4.39
C VAL A 210 -8.53 -8.16 -5.14
N LYS A 211 -8.77 -7.95 -6.44
CA LYS A 211 -7.84 -7.20 -7.32
C LYS A 211 -8.05 -5.68 -7.32
N LYS A 212 -9.25 -5.22 -6.95
CA LYS A 212 -9.62 -3.80 -6.96
C LYS A 212 -10.46 -3.49 -5.73
N PHE A 213 -10.03 -2.48 -4.99
CA PHE A 213 -10.75 -1.91 -3.86
C PHE A 213 -10.33 -0.44 -3.72
N GLY A 214 -11.28 0.41 -3.36
CA GLY A 214 -11.03 1.77 -2.93
C GLY A 214 -11.21 1.87 -1.42
N ASP A 215 -11.96 2.87 -0.97
CA ASP A 215 -12.38 3.03 0.43
C ASP A 215 -13.33 1.91 0.93
N ASP A 216 -13.76 1.01 0.04
CA ASP A 216 -14.68 -0.10 0.28
C ASP A 216 -13.98 -1.45 0.56
N CYS A 217 -12.66 -1.45 0.80
CA CYS A 217 -11.87 -2.67 1.00
C CYS A 217 -12.52 -3.65 1.99
N ILE A 218 -12.96 -3.17 3.17
CA ILE A 218 -13.50 -4.05 4.21
C ILE A 218 -14.80 -4.72 3.71
N SER A 219 -15.66 -3.99 2.99
CA SER A 219 -16.85 -4.55 2.35
C SER A 219 -16.50 -5.60 1.31
N LYS A 220 -15.43 -5.39 0.53
CA LYS A 220 -14.94 -6.41 -0.41
C LYS A 220 -14.52 -7.70 0.28
N LEU A 221 -13.97 -7.63 1.49
CA LEU A 221 -13.66 -8.84 2.28
C LEU A 221 -14.93 -9.57 2.75
N VAL A 222 -16.04 -8.86 2.96
CA VAL A 222 -17.35 -9.50 3.20
C VAL A 222 -17.85 -10.21 1.94
N GLU A 223 -17.80 -9.52 0.78
CA GLU A 223 -18.22 -10.08 -0.51
C GLU A 223 -17.50 -11.38 -0.88
N VAL A 224 -16.19 -11.47 -0.61
CA VAL A 224 -15.40 -12.69 -0.88
C VAL A 224 -15.42 -13.72 0.26
N GLY A 225 -16.22 -13.51 1.31
CA GLY A 225 -16.39 -14.46 2.41
C GLY A 225 -15.22 -14.53 3.40
N VAL A 226 -14.30 -13.58 3.37
CA VAL A 226 -13.22 -13.44 4.38
C VAL A 226 -13.79 -12.96 5.70
N ILE A 227 -14.78 -12.07 5.64
CA ILE A 227 -15.62 -11.65 6.76
C ILE A 227 -17.01 -12.25 6.54
N PRO A 228 -17.64 -12.84 7.57
CA PRO A 228 -19.01 -13.34 7.50
C PRO A 228 -20.02 -12.28 7.02
N GLN A 229 -21.01 -12.71 6.24
CA GLN A 229 -22.01 -11.82 5.60
C GLN A 229 -22.90 -11.06 6.61
N ASP A 230 -23.11 -11.61 7.81
CA ASP A 230 -23.84 -10.97 8.89
C ASP A 230 -23.16 -9.66 9.38
N TYR A 231 -21.85 -9.49 9.16
CA TYR A 231 -21.15 -8.23 9.44
C TYR A 231 -21.29 -7.17 8.34
N TYR A 232 -21.99 -7.43 7.22
CA TYR A 232 -22.07 -6.48 6.11
C TYR A 232 -22.58 -5.10 6.57
N MET A 233 -23.66 -5.07 7.33
CA MET A 233 -24.24 -3.81 7.83
C MET A 233 -23.36 -3.15 8.88
N ASP A 234 -22.64 -3.91 9.70
CA ASP A 234 -21.70 -3.37 10.68
C ASP A 234 -20.54 -2.66 9.97
N VAL A 235 -19.95 -3.31 8.96
CA VAL A 235 -18.89 -2.73 8.12
C VAL A 235 -19.39 -1.49 7.39
N PHE A 236 -20.59 -1.53 6.82
CA PHE A 236 -21.19 -0.38 6.15
C PHE A 236 -21.32 0.82 7.09
N LYS A 237 -21.82 0.61 8.32
CA LYS A 237 -21.93 1.67 9.34
C LYS A 237 -20.56 2.23 9.74
N MET A 238 -19.54 1.37 9.87
CA MET A 238 -18.17 1.82 10.15
C MET A 238 -17.65 2.74 9.05
N THR A 239 -17.74 2.30 7.79
CA THR A 239 -17.29 3.09 6.63
C THR A 239 -18.07 4.39 6.51
N ASN A 240 -19.38 4.36 6.72
CA ASN A 240 -20.21 5.56 6.70
C ASN A 240 -19.80 6.58 7.76
N LEU A 241 -19.54 6.14 9.00
CA LEU A 241 -19.07 7.03 10.06
C LEU A 241 -17.70 7.61 9.73
N LYS A 242 -16.74 6.81 9.24
CA LYS A 242 -15.41 7.31 8.83
C LYS A 242 -15.53 8.38 7.76
N ASN A 243 -16.33 8.12 6.73
CA ASN A 243 -16.53 9.08 5.64
C ASN A 243 -17.15 10.36 6.15
N LYS A 244 -18.20 10.28 6.99
CA LYS A 244 -18.86 11.45 7.58
C LYS A 244 -17.89 12.31 8.40
N LEU A 245 -17.03 11.69 9.20
CA LEU A 245 -16.05 12.39 10.05
C LEU A 245 -14.94 13.10 9.26
N ILE A 246 -14.69 12.70 8.01
CA ILE A 246 -13.69 13.30 7.12
C ILE A 246 -14.32 14.32 6.16
N SER A 247 -15.53 14.06 5.67
CA SER A 247 -16.16 14.87 4.63
C SER A 247 -17.01 16.03 5.17
N THR A 248 -17.45 15.97 6.44
CA THR A 248 -18.35 16.98 7.02
C THR A 248 -17.83 17.54 8.34
N TRP A 249 -18.20 18.79 8.63
CA TRP A 249 -17.87 19.48 9.88
C TRP A 249 -18.91 19.25 11.00
N GLU A 250 -20.00 18.51 10.73
CA GLU A 250 -21.17 18.44 11.62
C GLU A 250 -21.59 16.99 11.91
N VAL A 251 -20.80 16.29 12.73
CA VAL A 251 -21.32 15.17 13.52
C VAL A 251 -21.52 15.73 14.92
N SER A 252 -22.76 15.78 15.41
CA SER A 252 -22.98 16.28 16.78
C SER A 252 -22.36 15.31 17.79
N PRO A 253 -21.99 15.78 19.00
CA PRO A 253 -21.52 14.89 20.06
C PRO A 253 -22.49 13.74 20.35
N GLU A 254 -23.80 14.00 20.35
CA GLU A 254 -24.83 12.97 20.54
C GLU A 254 -24.79 11.92 19.43
N GLU A 255 -24.77 12.35 18.17
CA GLU A 255 -24.73 11.44 17.05
C GLU A 255 -23.46 10.57 17.09
N LEU A 256 -22.31 11.17 17.37
CA LEU A 256 -21.04 10.44 17.45
C LEU A 256 -21.07 9.41 18.58
N TYR A 257 -21.57 9.79 19.75
CA TYR A 257 -21.71 8.90 20.91
C TYR A 257 -22.54 7.66 20.56
N TYR A 258 -23.74 7.85 20.02
CA TYR A 258 -24.64 6.73 19.72
C TYR A 258 -24.12 5.85 18.60
N ARG A 259 -23.56 6.43 17.53
CA ARG A 259 -22.97 5.66 16.43
C ARG A 259 -21.78 4.83 16.90
N LEU A 260 -20.90 5.39 17.73
CA LEU A 260 -19.77 4.65 18.28
C LEU A 260 -20.22 3.56 19.25
N ALA A 261 -21.18 3.84 20.13
CA ALA A 261 -21.74 2.85 21.04
C ALA A 261 -22.36 1.66 20.29
N GLU A 262 -22.95 1.89 19.11
CA GLU A 262 -23.50 0.85 18.26
C GLU A 262 -22.41 -0.05 17.61
N ILE A 263 -21.32 0.55 17.10
CA ILE A 263 -20.38 -0.17 16.22
C ILE A 263 -19.08 -0.62 16.89
N LYS A 264 -18.66 -0.01 18.01
CA LYS A 264 -17.32 -0.24 18.61
C LYS A 264 -17.07 -1.73 18.91
N ASP A 265 -18.09 -2.43 19.40
CA ASP A 265 -18.01 -3.83 19.81
C ASP A 265 -17.97 -4.79 18.62
N LYS A 266 -18.18 -4.28 17.39
CA LYS A 266 -18.13 -5.04 16.14
C LYS A 266 -16.76 -5.00 15.46
N ILE A 267 -15.95 -3.96 15.73
CA ILE A 267 -14.65 -3.75 15.07
C ILE A 267 -13.67 -4.90 15.37
N GLU A 268 -13.55 -5.31 16.64
CA GLU A 268 -12.66 -6.41 17.01
C GLU A 268 -13.13 -7.77 16.45
N PRO A 269 -14.42 -8.15 16.52
CA PRO A 269 -14.94 -9.35 15.84
C PRO A 269 -14.67 -9.38 14.33
N VAL A 270 -14.83 -8.25 13.62
CA VAL A 270 -14.49 -8.16 12.20
C VAL A 270 -13.00 -8.43 11.98
N MET A 271 -12.12 -7.78 12.77
CA MET A 271 -10.68 -8.03 12.69
C MET A 271 -10.31 -9.49 12.99
N LYS A 272 -10.99 -10.13 13.97
CA LYS A 272 -10.79 -11.55 14.29
C LYS A 272 -11.22 -12.46 13.14
N SER A 273 -12.31 -12.14 12.45
CA SER A 273 -12.77 -12.89 11.27
C SER A 273 -11.71 -12.88 10.16
N ILE A 274 -11.11 -11.71 9.89
CA ILE A 274 -9.99 -11.60 8.94
C ILE A 274 -8.81 -12.46 9.37
N ALA A 275 -8.44 -12.43 10.67
CA ALA A 275 -7.34 -13.22 11.20
C ALA A 275 -7.58 -14.74 11.09
N GLN A 276 -8.81 -15.20 11.33
CA GLN A 276 -9.20 -16.60 11.16
C GLN A 276 -9.12 -17.04 9.69
N SER A 277 -9.63 -16.23 8.77
CA SER A 277 -9.54 -16.48 7.32
C SER A 277 -8.10 -16.49 6.84
N LEU A 278 -7.23 -15.63 7.39
CA LEU A 278 -5.79 -15.65 7.09
C LEU A 278 -5.13 -16.95 7.57
N LYS A 279 -5.48 -17.43 8.77
CA LYS A 279 -4.98 -18.70 9.29
C LYS A 279 -5.35 -19.86 8.37
N LYS A 280 -6.62 -19.94 7.95
CA LYS A 280 -7.10 -20.96 6.99
C LYS A 280 -6.33 -20.90 5.66
N LEU A 281 -6.16 -19.69 5.10
CA LEU A 281 -5.41 -19.49 3.86
C LEU A 281 -3.96 -19.99 3.96
N LEU A 282 -3.31 -19.74 5.11
CA LEU A 282 -1.95 -20.19 5.36
C LEU A 282 -1.86 -21.72 5.49
N GLU A 283 -2.84 -22.36 6.13
CA GLU A 283 -2.96 -23.82 6.24
C GLU A 283 -3.17 -24.47 4.86
N GLU A 284 -4.09 -23.95 4.04
CA GLU A 284 -4.39 -24.44 2.69
C GLU A 284 -3.18 -24.36 1.74
N ARG A 285 -2.33 -23.34 1.91
CA ARG A 285 -1.14 -23.13 1.07
C ARG A 285 0.13 -23.78 1.60
N GLY A 286 0.04 -24.57 2.67
CA GLY A 286 1.20 -25.20 3.30
C GLY A 286 2.21 -24.18 3.86
N ALA A 287 1.78 -22.93 4.07
CA ALA A 287 2.61 -21.86 4.64
C ALA A 287 2.69 -21.94 6.18
N ILE A 288 1.93 -22.85 6.78
CA ILE A 288 2.14 -23.37 8.14
C ILE A 288 2.33 -24.88 7.99
N GLY A 289 3.59 -25.32 7.95
CA GLY A 289 3.97 -26.70 7.66
C GLY A 289 5.43 -26.98 8.01
N LYS A 290 5.64 -27.24 9.32
CA LYS A 290 6.89 -27.46 10.09
C LYS A 290 7.69 -26.22 10.47
#